data_AF-A0A6I4W4Q0-F1
#
_entry.id   AF-A0A6I4W4Q0-F1
#
_cell.length_a   1.000
_cell.length_b   1.000
_cell.length_c   1.000
_cell.angle_alpha   90.00
_cell.angle_beta   90.00
_cell.angle_gamma   90.00
#
_symmetry.space_group_name_H-M   'P 1'
#
loop_
_entity.id
_entity.type
_entity.pdbx_description
1 polymer ?
#
loop_
_entity_poly.entity_id
_entity_poly.type
_entity_poly.pdbx_seq_one_letter_code
_entity_poly.pdbx_strand_id
1 'polypeptide(L)' 'MRINDLNEEQQRVFAAVVALEGEGAPGFVEDVAGRAGIDPDEARRVVHELLDPPGLVHEVPSTPDMGPEYRTKPHT' A
#
# COMPACT_ATOMS: atom_id res chain seq x y z
N MET A 1 7.06 12.66 4.56
CA MET A 1 7.45 11.43 3.86
C MET A 1 7.39 11.66 2.37
N ARG A 2 8.56 11.84 1.76
CA ARG A 2 8.74 11.74 0.30
C ARG A 2 9.15 10.30 -0.01
N ILE A 3 9.00 9.88 -1.27
CA ILE A 3 9.42 8.54 -1.74
C ILE A 3 10.90 8.25 -1.38
N ASN A 4 11.77 9.27 -1.38
CA ASN A 4 13.19 9.13 -1.03
C ASN A 4 13.46 8.94 0.48
N ASP A 5 12.46 9.16 1.35
CA ASP A 5 12.57 8.96 2.80
C ASP A 5 12.15 7.54 3.23
N LEU A 6 11.69 6.71 2.29
CA LEU A 6 11.19 5.37 2.56
C LEU A 6 12.35 4.42 2.87
N ASN A 7 12.21 3.62 3.93
CA ASN A 7 13.08 2.48 4.17
C ASN A 7 12.82 1.36 3.13
N GLU A 8 13.67 0.34 3.07
CA GLU A 8 13.55 -0.72 2.05
C GLU A 8 12.20 -1.46 2.09
N GLU A 9 11.64 -1.66 3.28
CA GLU A 9 10.36 -2.34 3.50
C GLU A 9 9.20 -1.48 2.97
N GLN A 10 9.21 -0.20 3.31
CA GLN A 10 8.26 0.81 2.83
C GLN A 10 8.34 0.99 1.31
N GLN A 11 9.54 0.94 0.72
CA GLN A 11 9.71 1.00 -0.74
C GLN A 11 9.09 -0.21 -1.43
N ARG A 12 9.27 -1.43 -0.87
CA ARG A 12 8.67 -2.65 -1.43
C ARG A 12 7.15 -2.61 -1.35
N VAL A 13 6.59 -2.20 -0.21
CA VAL A 13 5.14 -2.07 -0.01
C VAL A 13 4.56 -0.99 -0.93
N PHE A 14 5.21 0.17 -1.02
CA PHE A 14 4.78 1.23 -1.93
C PHE A 14 4.82 0.78 -3.40
N ALA A 15 5.90 0.11 -3.83
CA ALA A 15 6.01 -0.43 -5.18
C ALA A 15 4.96 -1.52 -5.47
N ALA A 16 4.60 -2.35 -4.48
CA ALA A 16 3.53 -3.33 -4.59
C ALA A 16 2.17 -2.67 -4.83
N VAL A 17 1.85 -1.61 -4.06
CA VAL A 17 0.60 -0.84 -4.26
C VAL A 17 0.57 -0.20 -5.66
N VAL A 18 1.68 0.41 -6.10
CA VAL A 18 1.79 0.98 -7.47
C VAL A 18 1.58 -0.08 -8.55
N ALA A 19 2.17 -1.26 -8.39
CA ALA A 19 2.05 -2.34 -9.36
C ALA A 19 0.61 -2.86 -9.44
N LEU A 20 -0.04 -3.11 -8.30
CA LEU A 20 -1.43 -3.56 -8.24
C LEU A 20 -2.38 -2.53 -8.88
N GLU A 21 -2.18 -1.25 -8.58
CA GLU A 21 -2.96 -0.15 -9.17
C GLU A 21 -2.76 -0.09 -10.70
N GLY A 22 -1.53 -0.23 -11.19
CA GLY A 22 -1.21 -0.26 -12.62
C GLY A 22 -1.76 -1.49 -13.36
N GLU A 23 -1.90 -2.62 -12.67
CA GLU A 23 -2.49 -3.86 -13.17
C GLU A 23 -4.04 -3.84 -13.09
N GLY A 24 -4.63 -2.82 -12.46
CA GLY A 24 -6.07 -2.77 -12.17
C GLY A 24 -6.52 -3.85 -11.17
N ALA A 25 -5.57 -4.42 -10.42
CA ALA A 25 -5.79 -5.41 -9.39
C ALA A 25 -6.18 -4.75 -8.07
N PRO A 26 -6.91 -5.46 -7.18
CA PRO A 26 -7.21 -4.93 -5.86
C PRO A 26 -5.94 -4.72 -5.04
N GLY A 27 -5.86 -3.58 -4.36
CA GLY A 27 -4.80 -3.24 -3.41
C GLY A 27 -5.09 -3.66 -1.98
N PHE A 28 -5.62 -4.87 -1.74
CA PHE A 28 -5.83 -5.35 -0.36
C PHE A 28 -4.50 -5.70 0.31
N VAL A 29 -4.47 -5.71 1.64
CA VAL A 29 -3.25 -6.04 2.41
C VAL A 29 -2.67 -7.39 1.99
N GLU A 30 -3.51 -8.39 1.74
CA GLU A 30 -3.09 -9.73 1.33
C GLU A 30 -2.40 -9.72 -0.04
N ASP A 31 -2.94 -8.98 -1.01
CA ASP A 31 -2.35 -8.82 -2.33
C ASP A 31 -1.03 -8.05 -2.26
N VAL A 32 -1.00 -6.97 -1.46
CA VAL A 32 0.20 -6.16 -1.23
C VAL A 32 1.29 -6.99 -0.56
N ALA A 33 0.95 -7.78 0.46
CA ALA A 33 1.89 -8.67 1.17
C ALA A 33 2.48 -9.72 0.23
N GLY A 34 1.63 -10.40 -0.56
CA GLY A 34 2.04 -11.38 -1.54
C GLY A 34 2.98 -10.80 -2.60
N ARG A 35 2.70 -9.57 -3.07
CA ARG A 35 3.52 -8.86 -4.06
C ARG A 35 4.84 -8.35 -3.48
N ALA A 36 4.83 -7.84 -2.25
CA ALA A 36 6.00 -7.30 -1.57
C ALA A 36 6.90 -8.39 -0.97
N GLY A 37 6.39 -9.63 -0.85
CA GLY A 37 7.12 -10.77 -0.30
C GLY A 37 7.33 -10.67 1.22
N ILE A 38 6.36 -10.09 1.94
CA ILE A 38 6.39 -9.92 3.39
C ILE A 38 5.13 -10.51 4.03
N ASP A 39 5.13 -10.61 5.36
CA ASP A 39 3.97 -11.09 6.11
C ASP A 39 2.79 -10.10 6.03
N PRO A 40 1.52 -10.56 5.97
CA PRO A 40 0.35 -9.68 5.94
C PRO A 40 0.23 -8.73 7.14
N ASP A 41 0.60 -9.15 8.35
CA ASP A 41 0.56 -8.26 9.52
C ASP A 41 1.64 -7.17 9.43
N GLU A 42 2.80 -7.52 8.87
CA GLU A 42 3.88 -6.57 8.61
C GLU A 42 3.51 -5.59 7.48
N ALA A 43 2.92 -6.10 6.38
CA ALA A 43 2.39 -5.27 5.31
C ALA A 43 1.33 -4.28 5.82
N ARG A 44 0.43 -4.74 6.70
CA ARG A 44 -0.57 -3.88 7.33
C ARG A 44 0.07 -2.73 8.10
N ARG A 45 1.08 -3.02 8.93
CA ARG A 45 1.81 -2.00 9.68
C ARG A 45 2.44 -0.97 8.74
N VAL A 46 3.15 -1.43 7.72
CA VAL A 46 3.86 -0.55 6.78
C VAL A 46 2.91 0.28 5.94
N VAL A 47 1.80 -0.31 5.48
CA VAL A 47 0.75 0.43 4.78
C VAL A 47 0.16 1.51 5.68
N HIS A 48 -0.07 1.24 6.96
CA HIS A 48 -0.49 2.26 7.93
C HIS A 48 0.54 3.39 8.07
N GLU A 49 1.84 3.09 8.11
CA GLU A 49 2.89 4.13 8.12
C GLU A 49 2.91 4.96 6.83
N LEU A 50 2.58 4.35 5.68
CA LEU A 50 2.48 5.04 4.40
C LEU A 50 1.19 5.87 4.26
N LEU A 51 0.14 5.57 5.03
CA LEU A 51 -1.07 6.40 5.18
C LEU A 51 -0.79 7.66 6.00
N ASP A 52 0.12 7.57 6.97
CA ASP A 52 0.40 8.66 7.90
C ASP A 52 1.01 9.90 7.21
N PRO A 53 0.71 11.13 7.70
CA PRO A 53 1.01 12.36 6.99
C PRO A 53 2.49 12.50 6.59
N PRO A 54 2.76 12.82 5.30
CA PRO A 54 1.88 13.39 4.28
C PRO A 54 1.01 12.38 3.49
N GLY A 55 1.08 11.08 3.80
CA GLY A 55 0.24 10.01 3.23
C GLY A 55 0.51 9.77 1.75
N LEU A 56 1.39 8.81 1.43
CA LEU A 56 1.70 8.43 0.04
C LEU A 56 0.65 7.49 -0.56
N VAL A 57 -0.07 6.77 0.30
CA VAL A 57 -1.22 5.94 -0.05
C VAL A 57 -2.48 6.46 0.64
N HIS A 58 -3.64 6.01 0.18
CA HIS A 58 -4.93 6.30 0.78
C HIS A 58 -5.84 5.07 0.75
N GLU A 59 -6.74 4.99 1.72
CA GLU A 59 -7.79 3.97 1.77
C GLU A 59 -8.93 4.34 0.82
N VAL A 60 -9.34 3.36 0.02
CA VAL A 60 -10.51 3.42 -0.86
C VAL A 60 -11.60 2.54 -0.26
N PRO A 61 -12.85 3.02 -0.16
CA PRO A 61 -13.96 2.21 0.31
C PRO A 61 -14.14 0.98 -0.57
N SER A 62 -14.06 -0.19 0.05
CA SER A 62 -14.20 -1.52 -0.56
C SER A 62 -15.37 -2.28 0.08
N THR A 63 -15.65 -3.49 -0.41
CA THR A 63 -16.67 -4.36 0.18
C THR A 63 -16.31 -4.71 1.63
N PRO A 64 -17.27 -4.62 2.59
CA PRO A 64 -16.99 -4.74 4.03
C PRO A 64 -16.30 -6.04 4.46
N ASP A 65 -16.47 -7.12 3.71
CA ASP A 65 -15.94 -8.45 4.04
C ASP A 65 -14.45 -8.62 3.71
N MET A 66 -13.85 -7.72 2.90
CA MET A 66 -12.44 -7.84 2.46
C MET A 66 -11.48 -6.82 3.08
N GLY A 67 -11.98 -5.90 3.92
CA GLY A 67 -11.17 -4.82 4.46
C GLY A 67 -10.79 -3.76 3.39
N PRO A 68 -10.10 -2.68 3.78
CA PRO A 68 -9.84 -1.52 2.92
C PRO A 68 -8.93 -1.85 1.73
N GLU A 69 -9.19 -1.21 0.59
CA GLU A 69 -8.30 -1.22 -0.58
C GLU A 69 -7.33 -0.02 -0.50
N TYR A 70 -6.05 -0.23 -0.79
CA TYR A 70 -5.03 0.83 -0.75
C TYR A 70 -4.62 1.26 -2.16
N ARG A 71 -4.59 2.57 -2.40
CA ARG A 71 -4.14 3.17 -3.67
C ARG A 71 -3.15 4.29 -3.45
N THR A 72 -2.29 4.55 -4.44
CA THR A 72 -1.35 5.66 -4.36
C THR A 72 -2.05 7.00 -4.53
N LYS A 73 -1.53 8.05 -3.89
CA LYS A 73 -2.03 9.40 -4.20
C LYS A 73 -1.56 9.83 -5.59
N PRO A 74 -2.44 10.45 -6.40
CA PRO A 74 -2.01 11.04 -7.66
C PRO A 74 -0.95 12.11 -7.37
N HIS A 75 0.25 11.87 -7.89
CA HIS A 75 1.32 12.86 -7.88
C HIS A 75 1.05 13.82 -9.05
N THR A 76 0.45 14.98 -8.76
CA THR A 76 0.38 16.10 -9.71
C THR A 76 1.67 16.91 -9.68
#